data_AF-A0A101GMU0-F1
#
_entry.id   AF-A0A101GMU0-F1
#
_cell.length_a   1.000
_cell.length_b   1.000
_cell.length_c   1.000
_cell.angle_alpha   90.00
_cell.angle_beta   90.00
_cell.angle_gamma   90.00
#
_symmetry.space_group_name_H-M   'P 1'
#
loop_
_entity.id
_entity.type
_entity.pdbx_description
1 polymer ?
#
loop_
_entity_poly.entity_id
_entity_poly.type
_entity_poly.pdbx_seq_one_letter_code
_entity_poly.pdbx_strand_id
1 'polypeptide(L)'
;MPGKAVVIALGGNAILRHRETGTAEEQFANVRRASRRIAEIASDGYAVVITHGNGPQVGDILLKNEIAKESLPPMPLDVCGAESQGMIGYLLQQSMHEALLAAGLDCPVATVLTQTLVDGDDPAFENPEKPIGPLYTAMQAKRLQEEKGYSGSSWPE
;
A
#
# COMPACT_ATOMS: atom_id res chain seq x y z
N MET A 1 -4.46 9.92 -31.38
CA MET A 1 -4.76 11.04 -30.45
C MET A 1 -4.32 10.60 -29.07
N PRO A 2 -3.82 11.46 -28.17
CA PRO A 2 -3.68 11.01 -26.80
C PRO A 2 -5.10 10.71 -26.33
N GLY A 3 -5.37 9.43 -26.05
CA GLY A 3 -6.63 9.02 -25.43
C GLY A 3 -6.84 9.78 -24.13
N LYS A 4 -8.09 9.86 -23.66
CA LYS A 4 -8.38 10.50 -22.37
C LYS A 4 -7.57 9.81 -21.27
N ALA A 5 -7.04 10.61 -20.34
CA ALA A 5 -6.35 10.07 -19.18
C ALA A 5 -7.35 9.73 -18.06
N VAL A 6 -7.11 8.63 -17.35
CA VAL A 6 -7.87 8.23 -16.17
C VAL A 6 -6.91 7.92 -15.02
N VAL A 7 -7.22 8.45 -13.84
CA VAL A 7 -6.50 8.16 -12.60
C VAL A 7 -7.35 7.20 -11.78
N ILE A 8 -6.79 6.04 -11.44
CA ILE A 8 -7.46 4.98 -10.69
C ILE A 8 -6.79 4.84 -9.33
N ALA A 9 -7.53 5.15 -8.26
CA ALA A 9 -7.06 4.97 -6.89
C ALA A 9 -7.49 3.61 -6.33
N LEU A 10 -6.53 2.70 -6.14
CA LEU A 10 -6.76 1.39 -5.54
C LEU A 10 -6.80 1.48 -4.01
N GLY A 11 -7.94 1.09 -3.43
CA GLY A 11 -8.07 0.96 -1.97
C GLY A 11 -7.25 -0.22 -1.42
N GLY A 12 -7.00 -0.25 -0.10
CA GLY A 12 -6.21 -1.31 0.55
C GLY A 12 -6.72 -2.73 0.27
N ASN A 13 -8.04 -2.90 0.15
CA ASN A 13 -8.69 -4.18 -0.20
C ASN A 13 -8.33 -4.71 -1.61
N ALA A 14 -7.77 -3.86 -2.48
CA ALA A 14 -7.28 -4.27 -3.80
C ALA A 14 -5.93 -5.00 -3.70
N ILE A 15 -5.22 -4.88 -2.57
CA ILE A 15 -3.91 -5.48 -2.35
C ILE A 15 -4.00 -6.53 -1.25
N LEU A 16 -4.55 -6.19 -0.08
CA LEU A 16 -4.73 -7.12 1.03
C LEU A 16 -6.12 -6.97 1.65
N ARG A 17 -6.86 -8.07 1.77
CA ARG A 17 -8.19 -8.08 2.37
C ARG A 17 -8.11 -8.37 3.86
N HIS A 18 -9.12 -7.89 4.59
CA HIS A 18 -9.18 -7.94 6.06
C HIS A 18 -9.00 -9.34 6.72
N ARG A 19 -9.29 -10.43 6.00
CA ARG A 19 -9.18 -11.81 6.52
C ARG A 19 -7.99 -12.60 5.99
N GLU A 20 -7.16 -11.97 5.15
CA GLU A 20 -5.98 -12.60 4.57
C GLU A 20 -4.77 -12.41 5.48
N THR A 21 -3.81 -13.33 5.40
CA THR A 21 -2.65 -13.34 6.29
C THR A 21 -1.58 -12.33 5.85
N GLY A 22 -1.63 -11.87 4.60
CA GLY A 22 -0.65 -10.94 4.03
C GLY A 22 0.41 -11.61 3.19
N THR A 23 0.22 -12.87 2.75
CA THR A 23 1.26 -13.56 1.97
C THR A 23 1.46 -12.90 0.61
N ALA A 24 2.63 -13.12 0.01
CA ALA A 24 2.91 -12.62 -1.33
C ALA A 24 1.90 -13.17 -2.35
N GLU A 25 1.52 -14.44 -2.23
CA GLU A 25 0.55 -15.12 -3.09
C GLU A 25 -0.84 -14.48 -3.00
N GLU A 26 -1.32 -14.20 -1.79
CA GLU A 26 -2.59 -13.51 -1.56
C GLU A 26 -2.58 -12.12 -2.20
N GLN A 27 -1.52 -11.35 -1.95
CA GLN A 27 -1.39 -10.00 -2.49
C GLN A 27 -1.28 -9.99 -4.03
N PHE A 28 -0.51 -10.91 -4.62
CA PHE A 28 -0.48 -11.10 -6.08
C PHE A 28 -1.85 -11.47 -6.65
N ALA A 29 -2.57 -12.40 -6.02
CA ALA A 29 -3.89 -12.82 -6.49
C ALA A 29 -4.89 -11.65 -6.50
N ASN A 30 -4.87 -10.83 -5.46
CA ASN A 30 -5.69 -9.63 -5.35
C ASN A 30 -5.35 -8.59 -6.43
N VAL A 31 -4.07 -8.27 -6.56
CA VAL A 31 -3.59 -7.27 -7.52
C VAL A 31 -3.86 -7.72 -8.95
N ARG A 32 -3.61 -8.98 -9.32
CA ARG A 32 -3.97 -9.54 -10.64
C ARG A 32 -5.44 -9.34 -10.99
N ARG A 33 -6.33 -9.54 -10.03
CA ARG A 33 -7.78 -9.36 -10.25
C ARG A 33 -8.12 -7.90 -10.53
N ALA A 34 -7.49 -6.95 -9.83
CA ALA A 34 -7.63 -5.54 -10.13
C ALA A 34 -7.02 -5.19 -11.51
N SER A 35 -5.82 -5.69 -11.80
CA SER A 35 -5.11 -5.44 -13.06
C SER A 35 -5.89 -5.85 -14.30
N ARG A 36 -6.60 -6.99 -14.26
CA ARG A 36 -7.48 -7.40 -15.38
C ARG A 36 -8.57 -6.38 -15.69
N ARG A 37 -9.20 -5.81 -14.65
CA ARG A 37 -10.23 -4.77 -14.83
C ARG A 37 -9.64 -3.46 -15.34
N ILE A 38 -8.43 -3.12 -14.89
CA ILE A 38 -7.73 -1.93 -15.37
C ILE A 38 -7.30 -2.11 -16.83
N ALA A 39 -6.90 -3.31 -17.25
CA ALA A 39 -6.56 -3.60 -18.63
C ALA A 39 -7.78 -3.45 -19.57
N GLU A 40 -8.99 -3.78 -19.12
CA GLU A 40 -10.24 -3.49 -19.88
C GLU A 40 -10.35 -1.97 -20.17
N ILE A 41 -10.09 -1.12 -19.18
CA ILE A 41 -10.09 0.35 -19.35
C ILE A 41 -9.00 0.80 -20.31
N ALA A 42 -7.80 0.21 -20.23
CA ALA A 42 -6.72 0.52 -21.17
C ALA A 42 -7.08 0.12 -22.62
N SER A 43 -7.76 -1.02 -22.81
CA SER A 43 -8.22 -1.48 -24.13
C SER A 43 -9.25 -0.56 -24.78
N ASP A 44 -10.02 0.18 -23.97
CA ASP A 44 -10.91 1.24 -24.46
C ASP A 44 -10.17 2.51 -24.93
N GLY A 45 -8.83 2.49 -24.90
CA GLY A 45 -7.96 3.55 -25.41
C GLY A 45 -7.63 4.64 -24.38
N TYR A 46 -7.86 4.41 -23.09
CA TYR A 46 -7.49 5.35 -22.03
C TYR A 46 -6.02 5.25 -21.64
N ALA A 47 -5.39 6.39 -21.38
CA ALA A 47 -4.10 6.43 -20.69
C ALA A 47 -4.32 6.31 -19.18
N VAL A 48 -3.81 5.25 -18.56
CA VAL A 48 -4.10 4.93 -17.17
C VAL A 48 -2.95 5.34 -16.24
N VAL A 49 -3.28 6.06 -15.18
CA VAL A 49 -2.42 6.26 -14.00
C VAL A 49 -3.04 5.51 -12.82
N ILE A 50 -2.25 4.71 -12.12
CA ILE A 50 -2.71 3.92 -10.97
C ILE A 50 -2.06 4.49 -9.71
N THR A 51 -2.86 4.80 -8.69
CA THR A 51 -2.39 5.08 -7.33
C THR A 51 -2.91 3.99 -6.40
N HIS A 52 -2.33 3.88 -5.21
CA HIS A 52 -2.73 2.88 -4.24
C HIS A 52 -2.56 3.36 -2.81
N GLY A 53 -3.35 2.80 -1.88
CA GLY A 53 -3.03 2.85 -0.46
C GLY A 53 -1.93 1.86 -0.08
N ASN A 54 -1.36 2.00 1.11
CA ASN A 54 -0.29 1.12 1.62
C ASN A 54 -0.48 0.70 3.09
N GLY A 55 -1.61 1.02 3.72
CA GLY A 55 -1.79 0.91 5.19
C GLY A 55 -1.37 -0.43 5.81
N PRO A 56 -1.84 -1.58 5.28
CA PRO A 56 -1.38 -2.88 5.76
C PRO A 56 0.12 -3.10 5.52
N GLN A 57 0.60 -2.81 4.31
CA GLN A 57 1.98 -3.10 3.88
C GLN A 57 3.02 -2.26 4.64
N VAL A 58 2.79 -0.94 4.77
CA VAL A 58 3.69 -0.06 5.52
C VAL A 58 3.69 -0.40 7.01
N GLY A 59 2.55 -0.83 7.53
CA GLY A 59 2.44 -1.32 8.90
C GLY A 59 3.23 -2.60 9.16
N ASP A 60 3.19 -3.56 8.24
CA ASP A 60 4.00 -4.77 8.33
C ASP A 60 5.50 -4.47 8.21
N ILE A 61 5.88 -3.52 7.34
CA ILE A 61 7.28 -3.07 7.20
C ILE A 61 7.75 -2.39 8.50
N LEU A 62 6.93 -1.52 9.08
CA LEU A 62 7.24 -0.86 10.36
C LEU A 62 7.36 -1.89 11.49
N LEU A 63 6.46 -2.88 11.54
CA LEU A 63 6.52 -3.97 12.51
C LEU A 63 7.80 -4.80 12.37
N LYS A 64 8.24 -5.10 11.13
CA LYS A 64 9.51 -5.79 10.88
C LYS A 64 10.70 -4.98 11.40
N ASN A 65 10.72 -3.67 11.16
CA ASN A 65 11.75 -2.78 11.70
C ASN A 65 11.77 -2.80 13.23
N GLU A 66 10.60 -2.75 13.86
CA GLU A 66 10.47 -2.79 15.32
C GLU A 66 10.90 -4.13 15.93
N ILE A 67 10.60 -5.25 15.27
CA ILE A 67 11.03 -6.59 15.69
C ILE A 67 12.56 -6.74 15.55
N ALA A 68 13.14 -6.19 14.48
CA ALA A 68 14.55 -6.32 14.17
C ALA A 68 15.46 -5.32 14.90
N LYS A 69 14.90 -4.33 15.62
CA LYS A 69 15.63 -3.15 16.14
C LYS A 69 16.85 -3.46 17.03
N GLU A 70 16.82 -4.59 17.74
CA GLU A 70 17.94 -5.02 18.60
C GLU A 70 19.13 -5.56 17.79
N SER A 71 18.90 -5.93 16.54
CA SER A 71 19.92 -6.50 15.63
C SER A 71 20.25 -5.58 14.45
N LEU A 72 19.32 -4.71 14.05
CA LEU A 72 19.43 -3.81 12.90
C LEU A 72 18.81 -2.45 13.23
N PRO A 73 19.45 -1.32 12.88
CA PRO A 73 18.86 0.00 13.07
C PRO A 73 17.50 0.11 12.35
N PRO A 74 16.43 0.55 13.02
CA PRO A 74 15.12 0.71 12.39
C PRO A 74 15.12 1.92 11.45
N MET A 75 14.42 1.77 10.33
CA MET A 75 14.15 2.87 9.40
C MET A 75 12.98 3.75 9.88
N PRO A 76 13.00 5.06 9.60
CA PRO A 76 11.88 5.94 9.89
C PRO A 76 10.66 5.63 9.00
N LEU A 77 9.48 6.13 9.40
CA LEU A 77 8.20 5.78 8.78
C LEU A 77 8.11 6.23 7.30
N ASP A 78 8.73 7.35 6.93
CA ASP A 78 8.81 7.83 5.55
C ASP A 78 9.60 6.88 4.66
N VAL A 79 10.72 6.35 5.15
CA VAL A 79 11.51 5.30 4.46
C VAL A 79 10.72 4.01 4.35
N CYS A 80 10.03 3.57 5.41
CA CYS A 80 9.09 2.43 5.34
C CYS A 80 7.99 2.67 4.30
N GLY A 81 7.53 3.93 4.18
CA GLY A 81 6.61 4.37 3.15
C GLY A 81 7.18 4.17 1.74
N ALA A 82 8.42 4.58 1.51
CA ALA A 82 9.11 4.38 0.24
C ALA A 82 9.31 2.88 -0.08
N GLU A 83 9.69 2.06 0.90
CA GLU A 83 9.79 0.60 0.75
C GLU A 83 8.44 -0.01 0.32
N SER A 84 7.34 0.45 0.91
CA SER A 84 6.00 -0.04 0.57
C SER A 84 5.60 0.31 -0.87
N GLN A 85 6.06 1.44 -1.41
CA GLN A 85 5.84 1.79 -2.83
C GLN A 85 6.59 0.84 -3.74
N GLY A 86 7.84 0.49 -3.41
CA GLY A 86 8.62 -0.50 -4.16
C GLY A 86 7.96 -1.88 -4.14
N MET A 87 7.53 -2.34 -2.97
CA MET A 87 6.83 -3.61 -2.80
C MET A 87 5.52 -3.65 -3.61
N ILE A 88 4.61 -2.71 -3.38
CA ILE A 88 3.29 -2.70 -4.02
C ILE A 88 3.41 -2.45 -5.53
N GLY A 89 4.26 -1.50 -5.92
CA GLY A 89 4.54 -1.18 -7.31
C GLY A 89 5.09 -2.38 -8.08
N TYR A 90 5.98 -3.18 -7.47
CA TYR A 90 6.46 -4.42 -8.07
C TYR A 90 5.33 -5.43 -8.35
N LEU A 91 4.40 -5.61 -7.40
CA LEU A 91 3.24 -6.49 -7.57
C LEU A 91 2.32 -5.99 -8.69
N LEU A 92 2.02 -4.68 -8.69
CA LEU A 92 1.16 -4.02 -9.67
C LEU A 92 1.78 -4.04 -11.06
N GLN A 93 3.06 -3.70 -11.19
CA GLN A 93 3.74 -3.62 -12.47
C GLN A 93 3.75 -4.97 -13.19
N GLN A 94 4.07 -6.06 -12.49
CA GLN A 94 4.03 -7.40 -13.06
C GLN A 94 2.61 -7.82 -13.43
N SER A 95 1.64 -7.60 -12.54
CA SER A 95 0.25 -8.00 -12.75
C SER A 95 -0.41 -7.22 -13.89
N MET A 96 -0.08 -5.92 -14.02
CA MET A 96 -0.54 -5.07 -15.12
C MET A 96 0.09 -5.49 -16.44
N HIS A 97 1.39 -5.78 -16.46
CA HIS A 97 2.06 -6.25 -17.68
C HIS A 97 1.44 -7.56 -18.17
N GLU A 98 1.20 -8.53 -17.27
CA GLU A 98 0.49 -9.78 -17.57
C GLU A 98 -0.91 -9.51 -18.14
N ALA A 99 -1.68 -8.62 -17.51
CA ALA A 99 -3.05 -8.30 -17.92
C ALA A 99 -3.13 -7.56 -19.27
N LEU A 100 -2.21 -6.64 -19.54
CA LEU A 100 -2.14 -5.89 -20.78
C LEU A 100 -1.76 -6.80 -21.96
N LEU A 101 -0.75 -7.66 -21.77
CA LEU A 101 -0.39 -8.66 -22.79
C LEU A 101 -1.54 -9.61 -23.10
N ALA A 102 -2.26 -10.08 -22.07
CA ALA A 102 -3.44 -10.93 -22.26
C ALA A 102 -4.59 -10.21 -23.00
N ALA A 103 -4.64 -8.87 -22.93
CA ALA A 103 -5.58 -8.03 -23.68
C ALA A 103 -5.06 -7.64 -25.09
N GLY A 104 -3.89 -8.12 -25.50
CA GLY A 104 -3.28 -7.77 -26.80
C GLY A 104 -2.63 -6.38 -26.83
N LEU A 105 -2.36 -5.80 -25.66
CA LEU A 105 -1.71 -4.49 -25.51
C LEU A 105 -0.25 -4.68 -25.09
N ASP A 106 0.67 -4.23 -25.95
CA ASP A 106 2.10 -4.16 -25.62
C ASP A 106 2.45 -2.75 -25.14
N CYS A 107 2.16 -2.49 -23.87
CA CYS A 107 2.38 -1.20 -23.22
C CYS A 107 3.36 -1.36 -22.04
N PRO A 108 4.47 -0.58 -22.00
CA PRO A 108 5.35 -0.56 -20.85
C PRO A 108 4.64 -0.07 -19.58
N VAL A 109 4.86 -0.77 -18.47
CA VAL A 109 4.35 -0.38 -17.15
C VAL A 109 5.52 0.01 -16.27
N ALA A 110 5.43 1.16 -15.61
CA ALA A 110 6.47 1.66 -14.71
C ALA A 110 5.87 2.07 -13.36
N THR A 111 6.57 1.70 -12.29
CA THR A 111 6.34 2.23 -10.94
C THR A 111 7.27 3.41 -10.71
N VAL A 112 6.72 4.51 -10.20
CA VAL A 112 7.49 5.73 -9.90
C VAL A 112 7.46 6.00 -8.40
N LEU A 113 8.62 5.99 -7.75
CA LEU A 113 8.74 6.46 -6.37
C LEU A 113 8.30 7.92 -6.30
N THR A 114 7.38 8.20 -5.38
CA THR A 114 6.67 9.48 -5.31
C THR A 114 6.80 10.06 -3.91
N GLN A 115 7.29 11.29 -3.84
CA GLN A 115 7.26 12.12 -2.63
C GLN A 115 6.06 13.05 -2.69
N THR A 116 5.42 13.27 -1.54
CA THR A 116 4.30 14.20 -1.41
C THR A 116 4.67 15.24 -0.36
N LEU A 117 4.65 16.51 -0.75
CA LEU A 117 4.83 17.61 0.20
C LEU A 117 3.59 17.70 1.09
N VAL A 118 3.83 17.87 2.39
CA VAL A 118 2.80 18.10 3.41
C VAL A 118 3.13 19.39 4.16
N ASP A 119 2.12 19.98 4.79
CA ASP A 119 2.34 21.11 5.70
C ASP A 119 3.11 20.60 6.93
N GLY A 120 4.16 21.32 7.36
CA GLY A 120 4.98 20.93 8.51
C GLY A 120 4.28 21.20 9.85
N ASP A 121 3.30 22.10 9.85
CA ASP A 121 2.51 22.48 11.03
C ASP A 121 1.13 21.79 11.04
N ASP A 122 0.96 20.70 10.27
CA ASP A 122 -0.30 19.97 10.19
C ASP A 122 -0.70 19.38 11.57
N PRO A 123 -1.91 19.65 12.09
CA PRO A 123 -2.38 19.10 13.36
C PRO A 123 -2.36 17.56 13.44
N ALA A 124 -2.33 16.86 12.30
CA ALA A 124 -2.21 15.42 12.23
C ALA A 124 -0.90 14.88 12.84
N PHE A 125 0.15 15.70 12.96
CA PHE A 125 1.39 15.31 13.67
C PHE A 125 1.20 15.23 15.18
N GLU A 126 0.32 16.06 15.75
CA GLU A 126 0.00 16.04 17.18
C GLU A 126 -1.07 14.98 17.51
N ASN A 127 -2.01 14.75 16.60
CA ASN A 127 -3.08 13.76 16.76
C ASN A 127 -3.13 12.77 15.56
N PRO A 128 -2.29 11.72 15.57
CA PRO A 128 -2.29 10.71 14.51
C PRO A 128 -3.55 9.84 14.54
N GLU A 129 -4.41 10.00 13.53
CA GLU A 129 -5.68 9.27 13.41
C GLU A 129 -5.62 8.10 12.41
N LYS A 130 -4.56 8.01 11.59
CA LYS A 130 -4.47 7.03 10.50
C LYS A 130 -3.96 5.68 11.03
N PRO A 131 -4.76 4.61 11.01
CA PRO A 131 -4.29 3.28 11.40
C PRO A 131 -3.37 2.67 10.33
N ILE A 132 -2.29 2.05 10.79
CA ILE A 132 -1.37 1.22 10.01
C ILE A 132 -1.02 -0.05 10.80
N GLY A 133 -0.75 -1.14 10.10
CA GLY A 133 -0.30 -2.39 10.71
C GLY A 133 -1.41 -3.32 11.19
N PRO A 134 -1.06 -4.36 11.96
CA PRO A 134 -1.99 -5.40 12.35
C PRO A 134 -2.97 -4.91 13.43
N LEU A 135 -4.07 -5.65 13.57
CA LEU A 135 -5.01 -5.45 14.66
C LEU A 135 -4.45 -5.99 15.96
N TYR A 136 -4.54 -5.18 17.01
CA TYR A 136 -4.17 -5.55 18.37
C TYR A 136 -5.42 -5.72 19.23
N THR A 137 -5.39 -6.71 20.12
CA THR A 137 -6.37 -6.79 21.20
C THR A 137 -6.21 -5.58 22.13
N ALA A 138 -7.27 -5.22 22.87
CA ALA A 138 -7.22 -4.10 23.83
C ALA A 138 -6.05 -4.22 24.83
N MET A 139 -5.74 -5.44 25.28
CA MET A 139 -4.62 -5.72 26.17
C MET A 139 -3.26 -5.46 25.48
N GLN A 140 -3.09 -5.92 24.24
CA GLN A 140 -1.85 -5.67 23.48
C GLN A 140 -1.68 -4.17 23.17
N ALA A 141 -2.76 -3.48 22.79
CA ALA A 141 -2.74 -2.05 22.51
C ALA A 141 -2.33 -1.24 23.77
N LYS A 142 -2.91 -1.56 24.94
CA LYS A 142 -2.54 -0.92 26.20
C LYS A 142 -1.06 -1.11 26.54
N ARG A 143 -0.53 -2.31 26.33
CA ARG A 143 0.90 -2.59 26.54
C ARG A 143 1.79 -1.78 25.60
N LEU A 144 1.43 -1.67 24.33
CA LEU A 144 2.17 -0.88 23.34
C LEU A 144 2.10 0.62 23.64
N GLN A 145 0.97 1.11 24.14
CA GLN A 145 0.82 2.48 24.65
C GLN A 145 1.78 2.77 25.80
N GLU A 146 1.81 1.89 26.81
CA GLU A 146 2.64 2.05 28.01
C GLU A 146 4.15 1.93 27.70
N GLU A 147 4.53 0.96 26.87
CA GLU A 147 5.96 0.67 26.58
C GLU A 147 6.55 1.58 25.50
N LYS A 148 5.75 2.03 24.53
CA LYS A 148 6.26 2.69 23.30
C LYS A 148 5.59 4.02 22.97
N GLY A 149 4.59 4.46 23.75
CA GLY A 149 3.87 5.72 23.50
C GLY A 149 3.04 5.72 22.21
N TYR A 150 2.71 4.55 21.66
CA TYR A 150 1.94 4.46 20.41
C TYR A 150 0.49 4.88 20.64
N SER A 151 -0.08 5.67 19.73
CA SER A 151 -1.52 5.89 19.67
C SER A 151 -2.22 4.78 18.86
N GLY A 152 -3.52 4.59 19.07
CA GLY A 152 -4.30 3.63 18.30
C GLY A 152 -5.74 4.10 18.13
N SER A 153 -6.35 3.79 16.99
CA SER A 153 -7.76 4.06 16.70
C SER A 153 -8.58 2.78 16.84
N SER A 154 -9.74 2.84 17.50
CA SER A 154 -10.68 1.71 17.53
C SER A 154 -11.38 1.58 16.19
N TRP A 155 -11.32 0.40 15.58
CA TRP A 155 -12.17 0.05 14.45
C TRP A 155 -13.50 -0.52 14.96
N PRO A 156 -14.67 -0.07 14.45
CA PRO A 156 -15.91 -0.78 14.70
C PRO A 156 -15.83 -2.18 14.06
N GLU A 157 -16.33 -3.18 14.77
CA GLU A 157 -16.43 -4.59 14.33
C GLU A 157 -17.13 -4.76 12.97
#